data_AF-A0A350THX6-F1
#
_entry.id   AF-A0A350THX6-F1
#
_cell.length_a   1.000
_cell.length_b   1.000
_cell.length_c   1.000
_cell.angle_alpha   90.00
_cell.angle_beta   90.00
_cell.angle_gamma   90.00
#
_symmetry.space_group_name_H-M   'P 1'
#
loop_
_entity.id
_entity.type
_entity.pdbx_description
1 polymer ?
#
loop_
_entity_poly.entity_id
_entity_poly.type
_entity_poly.pdbx_seq_one_letter_code
_entity_poly.pdbx_strand_id
1 'polypeptide(L)'
;MDLKDRLIAPFQNDMFAMVWGAFKKLYPDKECEIYWEPQIRDEEDGKPVYGLTDFADDGSVAVFVKPSLEVADAVEILAHELAHVAVGIEHDHDEVWQEAFDKIFEEYNRIGNQMFPNGEQCVMDDPDEK
;
A
#
# COMPACT_ATOMS: atom_id res chain seq x y z
N MET A 1 15.43 18.39 2.41
CA MET A 1 14.37 17.70 1.68
C MET A 1 14.94 17.28 0.36
N ASP A 2 15.07 15.96 0.21
CA ASP A 2 15.40 15.29 -1.05
C ASP A 2 14.35 15.67 -2.12
N LEU A 3 14.68 15.54 -3.40
CA LEU A 3 13.71 15.77 -4.49
C LEU A 3 12.53 14.79 -4.38
N LYS A 4 12.78 13.57 -3.88
CA LYS A 4 11.75 12.55 -3.62
C LYS A 4 10.73 12.99 -2.58
N ASP A 5 11.15 13.78 -1.58
CA ASP A 5 10.28 14.30 -0.50
C ASP A 5 9.27 15.37 -0.98
N ARG A 6 9.29 15.74 -2.26
CA ARG A 6 8.49 16.82 -2.85
C ARG A 6 7.41 16.35 -3.82
N LEU A 7 7.32 15.04 -4.06
CA LEU A 7 6.26 14.49 -4.90
C LEU A 7 4.94 14.51 -4.13
N ILE A 8 3.93 15.14 -4.74
CA ILE A 8 2.57 15.21 -4.21
C ILE A 8 1.71 14.27 -5.05
N ALA A 9 0.94 13.40 -4.40
CA ALA A 9 -0.03 12.54 -5.06
C ALA A 9 -1.02 13.40 -5.88
N PRO A 10 -1.18 13.14 -7.20
CA PRO A 10 -1.99 14.00 -8.06
C PRO A 10 -3.49 13.70 -7.96
N PHE A 11 -3.88 12.49 -7.54
CA PHE A 11 -5.28 12.09 -7.42
C PHE A 11 -5.86 12.50 -6.05
N GLN A 12 -7.11 12.97 -6.04
CA GLN A 12 -7.80 13.32 -4.80
C GLN A 12 -8.15 12.08 -3.95
N ASN A 13 -8.39 10.95 -4.62
CA ASN A 13 -8.64 9.63 -4.04
C ASN A 13 -7.47 8.67 -4.32
N ASP A 14 -6.23 9.17 -4.22
CA ASP A 14 -5.05 8.32 -4.42
C ASP A 14 -5.03 7.21 -3.35
N MET A 15 -5.44 6.01 -3.77
CA MET A 15 -5.59 4.88 -2.86
C MET A 15 -4.25 4.46 -2.23
N PHE A 16 -3.12 4.63 -2.94
CA PHE A 16 -1.80 4.38 -2.39
C PHE A 16 -1.43 5.40 -1.31
N ALA A 17 -1.69 6.68 -1.57
CA ALA A 17 -1.45 7.73 -0.58
C ALA A 17 -2.35 7.57 0.66
N MET A 18 -3.58 7.10 0.48
CA MET A 18 -4.51 6.81 1.58
C MET A 18 -4.03 5.62 2.42
N VAL A 19 -3.61 4.51 1.81
CA VAL A 19 -3.03 3.35 2.52
C VAL A 19 -1.74 3.76 3.25
N TRP A 20 -0.87 4.53 2.60
CA TRP A 20 0.34 5.05 3.23
C TRP A 20 0.03 5.94 4.45
N GLY A 21 -0.96 6.82 4.33
CA GLY A 21 -1.43 7.65 5.42
C GLY A 21 -1.98 6.83 6.60
N ALA A 22 -2.74 5.77 6.32
CA ALA A 22 -3.23 4.84 7.34
C ALA A 22 -2.06 4.17 8.08
N PHE A 23 -1.11 3.62 7.33
CA PHE A 23 0.09 2.99 7.89
C PHE A 23 0.90 3.95 8.76
N LYS A 24 1.27 5.14 8.26
CA LYS A 24 2.07 6.11 9.02
C LYS A 24 1.36 6.67 10.25
N LYS A 25 0.03 6.69 10.26
CA LYS A 25 -0.73 7.05 11.47
C LYS A 25 -0.63 5.97 12.55
N LEU A 26 -0.74 4.71 12.16
CA LEU A 26 -0.69 3.56 13.09
C LEU A 26 0.73 3.26 13.56
N TYR A 27 1.70 3.42 12.66
CA TYR A 27 3.09 3.03 12.84
C TYR A 27 4.04 4.21 12.48
N PRO A 28 3.98 5.33 13.22
CA PRO A 28 4.71 6.54 12.86
C PRO A 28 6.23 6.37 12.85
N ASP A 29 6.76 5.44 13.66
CA ASP A 29 8.20 5.19 13.79
C ASP A 29 8.74 4.16 12.79
N LYS A 30 7.87 3.55 11.97
CA LYS A 30 8.27 2.58 10.94
C LYS A 30 8.54 3.31 9.63
N GLU A 31 9.69 3.03 9.04
CA GLU A 31 10.13 3.61 7.78
C GLU A 31 10.36 2.50 6.76
N CYS A 32 9.99 2.76 5.51
CA CYS A 32 10.32 1.92 4.36
C CYS A 32 10.31 2.76 3.09
N GLU A 33 10.99 2.26 2.06
CA GLU A 33 10.91 2.81 0.70
C GLU A 33 9.99 1.93 -0.16
N ILE A 34 9.04 2.53 -0.88
CA ILE A 34 8.06 1.78 -1.70
C ILE A 34 8.39 1.95 -3.17
N TYR A 35 8.43 0.83 -3.90
CA TYR A 35 8.82 0.75 -5.29
C TYR A 35 7.83 -0.06 -6.13
N TRP A 36 7.62 0.40 -7.37
CA TRP A 36 7.08 -0.46 -8.41
C TRP A 36 8.19 -1.32 -8.99
N GLU A 37 8.07 -2.64 -8.88
CA GLU A 37 9.09 -3.59 -9.35
C GLU A 37 8.50 -4.55 -10.38
N PRO A 38 8.86 -4.43 -11.67
CA PRO A 38 8.40 -5.37 -12.70
C PRO A 38 8.92 -6.80 -12.52
N GLN A 39 10.06 -6.98 -11.86
CA GLN A 39 10.74 -8.26 -11.67
C GLN A 39 10.96 -8.56 -10.19
N ILE A 40 9.87 -8.90 -9.50
CA ILE A 40 9.97 -9.52 -8.18
C ILE A 40 10.36 -10.98 -8.37
N ARG A 41 11.34 -11.47 -7.61
CA ARG A 41 11.77 -12.87 -7.65
C ARG A 41 10.57 -13.78 -7.38
N ASP A 42 10.42 -14.84 -8.16
CA ASP A 42 9.43 -15.89 -7.88
C ASP A 42 9.77 -16.61 -6.57
N GLU A 43 8.78 -17.26 -5.96
CA GLU A 43 9.01 -18.17 -4.84
C GLU A 43 9.85 -19.38 -5.28
N GLU A 44 10.45 -20.11 -4.33
CA GLU A 44 11.25 -21.31 -4.63
C GLU A 44 10.46 -22.39 -5.39
N ASP A 45 9.13 -22.40 -5.28
CA ASP A 45 8.24 -23.32 -5.99
C ASP A 45 7.78 -22.83 -7.38
N GLY A 46 8.27 -21.65 -7.81
CA GLY A 46 7.98 -21.05 -9.11
C GLY A 46 6.64 -20.31 -9.16
N LYS A 47 5.97 -20.07 -8.02
CA LYS A 47 4.79 -19.19 -7.99
C LYS A 47 5.17 -17.73 -8.19
N PRO A 48 4.34 -16.98 -8.95
CA PRO A 48 4.56 -15.56 -9.15
C PRO A 48 4.35 -14.79 -7.85
N VAL A 49 5.30 -13.93 -7.52
CA VAL A 49 5.21 -12.98 -6.42
C VAL A 49 4.70 -11.64 -6.95
N TYR A 50 3.78 -11.03 -6.18
CA TYR A 50 3.09 -9.80 -6.54
C TYR A 50 3.45 -8.61 -5.65
N GLY A 51 3.94 -8.88 -4.44
CA GLY A 51 4.53 -7.92 -3.51
C GLY A 51 5.67 -8.56 -2.73
N LEU A 52 6.58 -7.75 -2.22
CA LEU A 52 7.66 -8.22 -1.36
C LEU A 52 8.11 -7.12 -0.41
N THR A 53 8.25 -7.47 0.87
CA THR A 53 8.97 -6.68 1.87
C THR A 53 10.37 -7.24 2.07
N ASP A 54 11.38 -6.47 1.71
CA ASP A 54 12.79 -6.82 1.87
C ASP A 54 13.38 -6.08 3.09
N PHE A 55 13.89 -6.87 4.05
CA PHE A 55 14.57 -6.38 5.24
C PHE A 55 16.06 -6.56 5.04
N ALA A 56 16.76 -5.48 4.71
CA ALA A 56 18.19 -5.53 4.45
C ALA A 56 19.01 -5.65 5.74
N ASP A 57 20.22 -6.19 5.64
CA ASP A 57 21.15 -6.38 6.75
C ASP A 57 21.56 -5.05 7.43
N ASP A 58 21.44 -3.91 6.73
CA ASP A 58 21.73 -2.58 7.27
C ASP A 58 20.54 -1.96 8.03
N GLY A 59 19.43 -2.70 8.13
CA GLY A 59 18.19 -2.27 8.77
C GLY A 59 17.29 -1.43 7.87
N SER A 60 17.65 -1.18 6.61
CA SER A 60 16.75 -0.57 5.65
C SER A 60 15.65 -1.55 5.22
N VAL A 61 14.46 -1.00 4.95
CA VAL A 61 13.29 -1.79 4.54
C VAL A 61 12.77 -1.26 3.22
N ALA A 62 12.62 -2.15 2.24
CA ALA A 62 12.06 -1.83 0.93
C ALA A 62 10.79 -2.66 0.70
N VAL A 63 9.77 -2.02 0.15
CA VAL A 63 8.51 -2.66 -0.25
C VAL A 63 8.39 -2.57 -1.76
N PHE A 64 8.14 -3.70 -2.40
CA PHE A 64 7.98 -3.84 -3.83
C PHE A 64 6.55 -4.24 -4.17
N VAL A 65 5.95 -3.59 -5.16
CA VAL A 65 4.62 -3.93 -5.68
C VAL A 65 4.73 -4.14 -7.19
N LYS A 66 4.10 -5.20 -7.70
CA LYS A 66 4.16 -5.52 -9.12
C LYS A 66 3.28 -4.58 -9.94
N PRO A 67 3.82 -3.86 -10.94
CA PRO A 67 3.07 -2.87 -11.71
C PRO A 67 2.07 -3.45 -12.72
N SER A 68 2.06 -4.77 -12.91
CA SER A 68 1.15 -5.46 -13.85
C SER A 68 -0.24 -5.77 -13.28
N LEU A 69 -0.47 -5.46 -12.00
CA LEU A 69 -1.73 -5.70 -11.31
C LEU A 69 -2.77 -4.64 -11.66
N GLU A 70 -4.05 -4.96 -11.45
CA GLU A 70 -5.08 -3.93 -11.36
C GLU A 70 -4.79 -3.01 -10.18
N VAL A 71 -5.19 -1.74 -10.28
CA VAL A 71 -4.84 -0.73 -9.27
C VAL A 71 -5.37 -1.11 -7.89
N ALA A 72 -6.58 -1.67 -7.80
CA ALA A 72 -7.17 -2.12 -6.54
C ALA A 72 -6.34 -3.26 -5.91
N ASP A 73 -5.99 -4.28 -6.71
CA ASP A 73 -5.16 -5.39 -6.26
C ASP A 73 -3.79 -4.90 -5.80
N ALA A 74 -3.16 -3.98 -6.54
CA ALA A 74 -1.86 -3.42 -6.17
C ALA A 74 -1.90 -2.63 -4.86
N VAL A 75 -3.02 -1.95 -4.56
CA VAL A 75 -3.23 -1.24 -3.29
C VAL A 75 -3.38 -2.24 -2.14
N GLU A 76 -4.11 -3.33 -2.35
CA GLU A 76 -4.22 -4.40 -1.35
C GLU A 76 -2.86 -5.05 -1.08
N ILE A 77 -2.08 -5.33 -2.13
CA ILE A 77 -0.70 -5.81 -1.99
C ILE A 77 0.16 -4.80 -1.23
N LEU A 78 0.03 -3.49 -1.49
CA LEU A 78 0.78 -2.51 -0.70
C LEU A 78 0.40 -2.59 0.79
N ALA A 79 -0.90 -2.67 1.12
CA ALA A 79 -1.33 -2.81 2.51
C ALA A 79 -0.81 -4.10 3.15
N HIS A 80 -0.76 -5.19 2.39
CA HIS A 80 -0.21 -6.48 2.79
C HIS A 80 1.27 -6.36 3.16
N GLU A 81 2.09 -5.77 2.29
CA GLU A 81 3.51 -5.58 2.55
C GLU A 81 3.77 -4.61 3.71
N LEU A 82 2.98 -3.54 3.82
CA LEU A 82 3.07 -2.62 4.95
C LEU A 82 2.74 -3.28 6.29
N ALA A 83 1.88 -4.31 6.31
CA ALA A 83 1.66 -5.12 7.50
C ALA A 83 2.95 -5.84 7.92
N HIS A 84 3.70 -6.44 6.97
CA HIS A 84 5.03 -7.00 7.27
C HIS A 84 5.99 -5.94 7.82
N VAL A 85 6.02 -4.71 7.27
CA VAL A 85 6.84 -3.61 7.82
C VAL A 85 6.45 -3.28 9.27
N ALA A 86 5.15 -3.29 9.58
CA ALA A 86 4.65 -2.99 10.91
C ALA A 86 5.15 -4.01 11.95
N VAL A 87 5.03 -5.31 11.64
CA VAL A 87 5.31 -6.39 12.58
C VAL A 87 6.77 -6.87 12.57
N GLY A 88 7.45 -6.74 11.44
CA GLY A 88 8.85 -7.15 11.24
C GLY A 88 9.02 -8.58 10.74
N ILE A 89 10.25 -8.93 10.37
CA ILE A 89 10.62 -10.19 9.68
C ILE A 89 10.27 -11.49 10.44
N GLU A 90 10.14 -11.41 11.77
CA GLU A 90 9.83 -12.58 12.61
C GLU A 90 8.35 -13.00 12.50
N HIS A 91 7.51 -12.15 11.92
CA HIS A 91 6.08 -12.36 11.76
C HIS A 91 5.74 -12.49 10.28
N ASP A 92 5.47 -13.73 9.87
CA ASP A 92 4.86 -14.04 8.57
C ASP A 92 3.34 -13.77 8.62
N HIS A 93 2.49 -14.47 7.88
CA HIS A 93 1.02 -14.36 7.96
C HIS A 93 0.41 -14.93 9.26
N ASP A 94 0.96 -14.59 10.41
CA ASP A 94 0.45 -14.98 11.74
C ASP A 94 -0.64 -14.02 12.27
N GLU A 95 -1.13 -14.28 13.48
CA GLU A 95 -2.19 -13.47 14.09
C GLU A 95 -1.77 -12.01 14.31
N VAL A 96 -0.48 -11.74 14.57
CA VAL A 96 0.04 -10.39 14.80
C VAL A 96 0.08 -9.62 13.49
N TRP A 97 0.52 -10.28 12.41
CA TRP A 97 0.47 -9.73 11.06
C TRP A 97 -0.96 -9.46 10.61
N GLN A 98 -1.87 -10.40 10.82
CA GLN A 98 -3.27 -10.25 10.43
C GLN A 98 -3.91 -9.06 11.17
N GLU A 99 -3.64 -8.91 12.46
CA GLU A 99 -4.13 -7.76 13.23
C GLU A 99 -3.59 -6.42 12.69
N ALA A 100 -2.32 -6.40 12.24
CA ALA A 100 -1.73 -5.20 11.63
C ALA A 100 -2.38 -4.88 10.27
N PHE A 101 -2.57 -5.89 9.43
CA PHE A 101 -3.24 -5.75 8.13
C PHE A 101 -4.68 -5.23 8.29
N ASP A 102 -5.45 -5.83 9.21
CA ASP A 102 -6.83 -5.43 9.49
C ASP A 102 -6.91 -3.97 9.98
N LYS A 103 -6.01 -3.55 10.88
CA LYS A 103 -5.96 -2.16 11.36
C LYS A 103 -5.65 -1.16 10.25
N ILE A 104 -4.73 -1.51 9.35
CA ILE A 104 -4.42 -0.67 8.18
C ILE A 104 -5.67 -0.54 7.31
N PHE A 105 -6.37 -1.63 7.05
CA PHE A 105 -7.61 -1.64 6.27
C PHE A 105 -8.72 -0.82 6.93
N GLU A 106 -8.95 -0.97 8.23
CA GLU A 106 -9.93 -0.19 9.00
C GLU A 106 -9.62 1.31 8.93
N GLU A 107 -8.36 1.69 9.11
CA GLU A 107 -7.95 3.09 9.07
C GLU A 107 -8.02 3.67 7.64
N TYR A 108 -7.65 2.89 6.61
CA TYR A 108 -7.85 3.27 5.21
C TYR A 108 -9.33 3.57 4.93
N ASN A 109 -10.24 2.70 5.35
CA ASN A 109 -11.67 2.90 5.19
C ASN A 109 -12.19 4.11 5.99
N ARG A 110 -11.68 4.32 7.21
CA ARG A 110 -12.00 5.51 8.01
C ARG A 110 -11.58 6.79 7.29
N ILE A 111 -10.39 6.83 6.69
CA ILE A 111 -9.90 7.96 5.90
C ILE A 111 -10.81 8.18 4.69
N GLY A 112 -11.12 7.13 3.93
CA GLY A 112 -12.02 7.19 2.78
C GLY A 112 -13.39 7.75 3.15
N ASN A 113 -14.01 7.23 4.21
CA ASN A 113 -15.31 7.71 4.71
C ASN A 113 -15.25 9.17 5.20
N GLN A 114 -14.12 9.61 5.74
CA GLN A 114 -13.93 11.00 6.17
C GLN A 114 -13.76 11.95 4.98
N MET A 115 -13.00 11.53 3.95
CA MET A 115 -12.74 12.33 2.75
C MET A 115 -13.97 12.39 1.83
N PHE A 116 -14.73 11.30 1.75
CA PHE A 116 -15.85 11.14 0.82
C PHE A 116 -17.13 10.73 1.57
N PRO A 117 -17.69 11.58 2.46
CA PRO A 117 -18.71 11.21 3.45
C PRO A 117 -20.10 10.84 2.90
N ASN A 118 -20.31 10.79 1.58
CA ASN A 118 -21.57 10.39 0.95
C ASN A 118 -21.41 9.58 -0.34
N GLY A 119 -20.21 9.02 -0.61
CA GLY A 119 -19.91 8.34 -1.88
C GLY A 119 -20.25 9.25 -3.06
N GLU A 120 -19.74 10.49 -3.06
CA GLU A 120 -20.05 11.49 -4.09
C GLU A 120 -19.94 10.84 -5.47
N GLN A 121 -21.12 10.60 -6.05
CA GLN A 121 -21.27 10.13 -7.41
C GLN A 121 -20.55 11.16 -8.28
N CYS A 122 -19.35 10.82 -8.72
CA CYS A 122 -18.77 11.41 -9.92
C CYS A 122 -19.66 10.95 -11.08
N VAL A 123 -20.80 11.62 -11.26
CA VAL A 123 -21.50 11.62 -12.53
C VAL A 123 -20.57 12.38 -13.47
N MET A 124 -19.63 11.65 -14.10
CA MET A 124 -19.12 12.13 -15.36
C MET A 124 -20.28 11.97 -16.32
N ASP A 125 -20.92 13.08 -16.69
CA ASP A 125 -21.82 13.08 -17.83
C ASP A 125 -21.04 12.48 -19.00
N ASP A 126 -21.53 11.36 -19.53
CA ASP A 126 -20.97 10.71 -20.71
C ASP A 126 -20.98 11.73 -21.87
N PRO A 127 -19.82 12.17 -22.37
CA PRO A 127 -19.78 13.15 -23.45
C PRO A 127 -20.34 12.59 -24.78
N ASP A 128 -20.60 11.29 -24.87
CA ASP A 128 -21.12 10.61 -26.06
C ASP A 128 -22.64 10.37 -26.05
N GLU A 129 -23.40 10.83 -25.05
CA GLU A 129 -24.86 10.91 -25.16
C GLU A 129 -25.29 12.13 -26.00
N LYS A 130 -25.30 11.96 -27.33
CA LYS A 130 -26.10 12.76 -28.28
C LYS A 130 -26.79 11.91 -29.33
#